data_AF-A0A4U1ERJ0-F1
#
_entry.id   AF-A0A4U1ERJ0-F1
#
_cell.length_a   1.000
_cell.length_b   1.000
_cell.length_c   1.000
_cell.angle_alpha   90.00
_cell.angle_beta   90.00
_cell.angle_gamma   90.00
#
_symmetry.space_group_name_H-M   'P 1'
#
loop_
_entity.id
_entity.type
_entity.pdbx_description
1 polymer ?
#
loop_
_entity_poly.entity_id
_entity_poly.type
_entity_poly.pdbx_seq_one_letter_code
_entity_poly.pdbx_strand_id
1 'polypeptide(L)'
;MIVTQSQTNFICPITQLEMKKPVKNKVCGHTYEEEAIVRMIESKHKRKKKACCPKIGCSHTDVRMSDLIQDEVLRRAIESHKKKRRQSD
;
A
#
# COMPACT_ATOMS: atom_id res chain seq x y z
N MET A 1 11.56 -9.77 26.25
CA MET A 1 11.52 -9.76 24.77
C MET A 1 10.45 -8.77 24.35
N ILE A 2 10.81 -7.71 23.61
CA ILE A 2 9.81 -6.80 23.04
C ILE A 2 9.34 -7.45 21.74
N VAL A 3 8.16 -8.06 21.78
CA VAL A 3 7.45 -8.50 20.57
C VAL A 3 6.84 -7.26 19.92
N THR A 4 7.51 -6.71 18.91
CA THR A 4 6.87 -5.72 18.05
C THR A 4 5.79 -6.44 17.26
N GLN A 5 4.53 -6.25 17.68
CA GLN A 5 3.40 -6.65 16.87
C GLN A 5 3.48 -5.86 15.57
N SER A 6 3.85 -6.52 14.46
CA SER A 6 3.69 -5.94 13.13
C SER A 6 2.19 -5.76 12.91
N GLN A 7 1.64 -4.61 13.31
CA GLN A 7 0.27 -4.27 13.01
C GLN A 7 0.14 -4.25 11.49
N THR A 8 -0.65 -5.19 10.96
CA THR A 8 -1.05 -5.20 9.56
C THR A 8 -1.84 -3.93 9.31
N ASN A 9 -1.16 -2.89 8.83
CA ASN A 9 -1.77 -1.61 8.55
C ASN A 9 -2.62 -1.75 7.29
N PHE A 10 -3.94 -1.78 7.46
CA PHE A 10 -4.90 -1.80 6.35
C PHE A 10 -5.09 -0.42 5.71
N ILE A 11 -4.53 0.63 6.31
CA ILE A 11 -4.64 2.01 5.85
C ILE A 11 -3.58 2.33 4.80
N CYS A 12 -4.02 2.83 3.64
CA CYS A 12 -3.15 3.29 2.58
C CYS A 12 -2.44 4.59 2.97
N PRO A 13 -1.09 4.70 2.85
CA PRO A 13 -0.37 5.92 3.21
C PRO A 13 -0.65 7.10 2.26
N ILE A 14 -1.22 6.86 1.08
CA ILE A 14 -1.57 7.91 0.10
C ILE A 14 -2.97 8.46 0.38
N THR A 15 -3.97 7.59 0.52
CA THR A 15 -5.38 8.00 0.65
C THR A 15 -5.83 8.15 2.10
N GLN A 16 -5.07 7.61 3.06
CA GLN A 16 -5.46 7.53 4.48
C GLN A 16 -6.77 6.77 4.70
N LEU A 17 -7.16 5.94 3.74
CA LEU A 17 -8.35 5.08 3.80
C LEU A 17 -7.94 3.60 3.83
N GLU A 18 -8.85 2.76 4.30
CA GLU A 18 -8.69 1.31 4.24
C GLU A 18 -8.57 0.83 2.79
N MET A 19 -7.53 0.04 2.51
CA MET A 19 -7.26 -0.49 1.18
C MET A 19 -8.37 -1.43 0.70
N LYS A 20 -8.61 -1.43 -0.61
CA LYS A 20 -9.51 -2.33 -1.33
C LYS A 20 -8.70 -3.26 -2.23
N LYS A 21 -7.76 -2.71 -3.01
CA LYS A 21 -6.85 -3.49 -3.86
C LYS A 21 -5.41 -3.19 -3.44
N PRO A 22 -4.91 -3.85 -2.39
CA PRO A 22 -3.55 -3.60 -1.91
C PRO A 22 -2.53 -4.12 -2.93
N VAL A 23 -1.55 -3.26 -3.27
CA VAL A 23 -0.37 -3.62 -4.07
C VAL A 23 0.89 -3.29 -3.29
N LYS A 24 1.85 -4.20 -3.33
CA LYS A 24 3.14 -4.10 -2.65
C LYS A 24 4.22 -3.74 -3.65
N ASN A 25 5.09 -2.79 -3.31
CA ASN A 25 6.32 -2.59 -4.07
C ASN A 25 7.34 -3.68 -3.70
N LYS A 26 7.79 -4.48 -4.67
CA LYS A 26 8.75 -5.57 -4.47
C LYS A 26 10.14 -5.11 -4.00
N VAL A 27 10.51 -3.85 -4.23
CA VAL A 27 11.81 -3.28 -3.87
C VAL A 27 11.88 -2.85 -2.40
N CYS A 28 10.87 -2.11 -1.91
CA CYS A 28 10.87 -1.59 -0.54
C CYS A 28 9.88 -2.29 0.40
N GLY A 29 9.03 -3.17 -0.13
CA GLY A 29 8.09 -3.99 0.63
C GLY A 29 6.84 -3.26 1.14
N HIS A 30 6.69 -1.96 0.86
CA HIS A 30 5.54 -1.18 1.30
C HIS A 30 4.30 -1.41 0.42
N THR A 31 3.13 -1.36 1.06
CA THR A 31 1.83 -1.62 0.43
C THR A 31 1.00 -0.35 0.32
N TYR A 32 0.24 -0.24 -0.77
CA TYR A 32 -0.58 0.91 -1.13
C TYR A 32 -1.90 0.47 -1.75
N GLU A 33 -2.86 1.37 -1.83
CA GLU A 33 -4.00 1.20 -2.72
C GLU A 33 -3.56 1.30 -4.20
N GLU A 34 -3.93 0.33 -5.02
CA GLU A 34 -3.56 0.21 -6.44
C GLU A 34 -3.84 1.50 -7.22
N GLU A 35 -5.08 1.97 -7.19
CA GLU A 35 -5.50 3.17 -7.94
C GLU A 35 -4.77 4.42 -7.46
N ALA A 36 -4.40 4.48 -6.17
CA ALA A 36 -3.73 5.64 -5.61
C ALA A 36 -2.26 5.70 -6.05
N ILE A 37 -1.54 4.57 -5.97
CA ILE A 37 -0.13 4.52 -6.35
C ILE A 37 0.05 4.66 -7.87
N VAL A 38 -0.83 4.07 -8.67
CA VAL A 38 -0.81 4.20 -10.14
C VAL A 38 -0.97 5.67 -10.53
N ARG A 39 -2.00 6.36 -10.04
CA ARG A 39 -2.22 7.79 -10.29
C ARG A 39 -1.04 8.66 -9.85
N MET A 40 -0.42 8.34 -8.72
CA MET A 40 0.77 9.05 -8.22
C MET A 40 1.95 8.89 -9.19
N ILE A 41 2.23 7.66 -9.66
CA ILE A 41 3.31 7.37 -10.60
C ILE A 41 3.08 8.10 -11.93
N GLU A 42 1.88 7.98 -12.50
CA GLU A 42 1.52 8.66 -13.75
C GLU A 42 1.66 10.18 -13.64
N SER A 43 1.20 10.76 -12.53
CA SER A 43 1.27 12.21 -12.30
C SER A 43 2.71 12.72 -12.23
N LYS A 44 3.64 11.91 -11.67
CA LYS A 44 5.07 12.25 -11.64
C LYS A 44 5.72 12.05 -13.01
N HIS A 45 5.37 10.97 -13.70
CA HIS A 45 5.87 10.68 -15.05
C HIS A 45 5.48 11.78 -16.06
N LYS A 46 4.24 12.29 -16.01
CA LYS A 46 3.79 13.44 -16.82
C LYS A 46 4.63 14.70 -16.59
N ARG A 47 5.20 14.86 -15.40
CA ARG A 47 6.11 15.97 -15.04
C ARG A 47 7.59 15.64 -15.27
N LYS A 48 7.89 14.54 -15.96
CA LYS A 48 9.26 14.00 -16.18
C LYS A 48 10.03 13.78 -14.87
N LYS A 49 9.33 13.43 -13.78
CA LYS A 49 9.91 13.14 -12.46
C LYS A 49 9.69 11.69 -12.07
N LYS A 50 10.62 11.16 -11.26
CA LYS A 50 10.45 9.85 -10.61
C LYS A 50 9.45 9.93 -9.46
N ALA A 51 8.75 8.83 -9.22
CA ALA A 51 7.83 8.71 -8.10
C ALA A 51 8.57 8.15 -6.88
N CYS A 52 8.55 8.88 -5.77
CA CYS A 52 9.12 8.38 -4.52
C CYS A 52 8.11 7.51 -3.77
N CYS A 53 8.62 6.58 -2.96
CA CYS A 53 7.80 5.82 -2.04
C CYS A 53 7.06 6.78 -1.08
N PRO A 54 5.72 6.69 -0.96
CA PRO A 54 4.93 7.59 -0.12
C PRO A 54 4.97 7.20 1.38
N LYS A 55 5.55 6.05 1.73
CA LYS A 55 5.79 5.70 3.14
C LYS A 55 6.85 6.64 3.71
N ILE A 56 6.48 7.36 4.76
CA ILE A 56 7.36 8.24 5.54
C ILE A 56 8.61 7.47 5.98
N GLY A 57 9.78 8.06 5.77
CA GLY A 57 11.08 7.47 6.14
C GLY A 57 11.66 6.46 5.15
N CYS A 58 10.95 6.14 4.06
CA CYS A 58 11.49 5.27 3.02
C CYS A 58 12.41 6.04 2.06
N SER A 59 13.62 5.53 1.82
CA SER A 59 14.62 6.12 0.92
C SER A 59 14.45 5.74 -0.56
N HIS A 60 13.48 4.88 -0.89
CA HIS A 60 13.27 4.43 -2.27
C HIS A 60 12.55 5.50 -3.11
N THR A 61 13.25 6.06 -4.10
CA THR A 61 12.83 7.24 -4.88
C THR A 61 12.45 6.97 -6.35
N ASP A 62 12.49 5.71 -6.79
CA ASP A 62 12.21 5.31 -8.19
C ASP A 62 11.15 4.20 -8.23
N VAL A 63 9.95 4.49 -7.72
CA VAL A 63 8.80 3.58 -7.76
C VAL A 63 8.26 3.52 -9.19
N ARG A 64 8.19 2.30 -9.75
CA ARG A 64 7.63 2.04 -11.08
C ARG A 64 6.43 1.10 -11.00
N MET A 65 5.56 1.17 -12.00
CA MET A 65 4.40 0.25 -12.09
C MET A 65 4.85 -1.22 -12.17
N SER A 66 5.97 -1.50 -12.84
CA SER A 66 6.57 -2.83 -12.94
C SER A 66 7.06 -3.42 -11.61
N ASP A 67 7.18 -2.59 -10.57
CA ASP A 67 7.61 -3.01 -9.24
C ASP A 67 6.43 -3.28 -8.30
N LEU A 68 5.22 -2.96 -8.73
CA LEU A 68 4.00 -3.21 -7.99
C LEU A 68 3.49 -4.62 -8.28
N ILE A 69 3.30 -5.38 -7.21
CA ILE A 69 2.73 -6.73 -7.23
C ILE A 69 1.46 -6.75 -6.36
N GLN A 70 0.44 -7.53 -6.74
CA GLN A 70 -0.76 -7.65 -5.91
C GLN A 70 -0.42 -8.31 -4.56
N ASP A 71 -0.93 -7.73 -3.48
CA ASP A 71 -0.76 -8.26 -2.13
C ASP A 71 -2.00 -9.06 -1.72
N GLU A 72 -2.12 -10.25 -2.30
CA GLU A 72 -3.27 -11.16 -2.08
C GLU A 72 -3.44 -11.55 -0.61
N VAL A 73 -2.33 -11.65 0.12
CA VAL A 73 -2.33 -11.96 1.55
C VAL A 73 -2.98 -10.81 2.31
N LEU A 74 -2.55 -9.57 2.08
CA LEU A 74 -3.14 -8.41 2.73
C LEU A 74 -4.61 -8.22 2.32
N ARG A 75 -4.93 -8.43 1.05
CA ARG A 75 -6.31 -8.35 0.55
C ARG A 75 -7.24 -9.30 1.31
N ARG A 76 -6.87 -10.56 1.44
CA ARG A 76 -7.64 -11.57 2.21
C ARG A 76 -7.77 -11.19 3.68
N ALA A 77 -6.71 -10.63 4.28
CA ALA A 77 -6.74 -10.16 5.66
C ALA A 77 -7.72 -9.01 5.86
N ILE A 78 -7.73 -8.01 4.96
CA ILE A 78 -8.68 -6.89 4.94
C ILE A 78 -10.12 -7.41 4.80
N GLU A 79 -10.38 -8.27 3.81
CA GLU A 79 -11.71 -8.83 3.57
C GLU A 79 -12.22 -9.62 4.79
N SER A 80 -11.35 -10.40 5.43
CA SER A 80 -11.68 -11.14 6.65
C SER A 80 -11.98 -10.21 7.83
N HIS A 81 -11.23 -9.12 7.97
CA HIS A 81 -11.49 -8.10 8.99
C HIS A 81 -12.84 -7.40 8.78
N LYS A 82 -13.17 -7.02 7.54
CA LYS A 82 -14.46 -6.43 7.17
C LYS A 82 -15.64 -7.36 7.50
N LYS A 83 -15.51 -8.66 7.24
CA LYS A 83 -16.55 -9.65 7.56
C LYS A 83 -16.81 -9.74 9.07
N LYS A 84 -15.75 -9.75 9.89
CA LYS A 84 -15.87 -9.79 11.35
C LYS A 84 -16.56 -8.55 11.90
N ARG A 85 -16.20 -7.35 11.42
CA ARG A 85 -16.82 -6.09 11.87
C ARG A 85 -18.32 -6.03 11.58
N ARG A 86 -18.77 -6.55 10.43
CA ARG A 86 -20.19 -6.60 10.06
C ARG A 86 -21.04 -7.55 10.90
N GLN A 87 -20.44 -8.47 11.64
CA GLN A 87 -21.16 -9.41 12.51
C GLN A 87 -21.30 -8.90 13.95
N SER A 88 -20.71 -7.75 14.26
CA SER A 88 -20.68 -7.13 15.59
C SER A 88 -21.47 -5.82 15.68
N ASP A 89 -22.14 -5.42 14.58
CA ASP A 89 -23.18 -4.38 14.54
C ASP A 89 -24.56 -5.05 14.44
#